data_AF-A0A3B0VA26-F1
#
_entry.id   AF-A0A3B0VA26-F1
#
_cell.length_a   1.000
_cell.length_b   1.000
_cell.length_c   1.000
_cell.angle_alpha   90.00
_cell.angle_beta   90.00
_cell.angle_gamma   90.00
#
_symmetry.space_group_name_H-M   'P 1'
#
loop_
_entity.id
_entity.type
_entity.pdbx_description
1 polymer ?
#
loop_
_entity_poly.entity_id
_entity_poly.type
_entity_poly.pdbx_seq_one_letter_code
_entity_poly.pdbx_strand_id
1 'polypeptide(L)'
;EPAVHIKHDIDYLIDSYAIPNYDRSLIIPETDLASMEANWTGTKTEPMGIGFAYAGMPAGGARPDIGPLPRWSVRYLLSQDLRAKKVTLGTDNLAGSWSIHYRNKTTDLPISLNDYPYMTLKGNYGDTYNPDTDEHEAFPSCGSDCATPYNHDSAHQPSFAYLSYLVTGDHYYLEELQFWANYNMFESNPHYRGFEKGWLKWGQLRGQAWSLRTLGQAAYITPDTHMLKEYFVERIGNNLAYYKDRYIDGSATNSLGVITNGYSVVYNSSRGTATWQEAFFTWSSGYLVELGFTEAQPLLTWKAQFPTSLMTDPGFCWLFASSYYLNVRDSSSSAIYTTFSEVYEANIAPNIRALPCDSQEMADERNAQIGQMSDNDHSPTGYPANLQPALAVSAKATIPNGVSAWNIFDNRSIKPDYSSYPNFAIVPR
;
A
#
# COMPACT_ATOMS: atom_id res chain seq x y z
N GLU A 1 -23.70 6.25 -24.27
CA GLU A 1 -23.63 5.18 -23.26
C GLU A 1 -24.96 4.42 -23.20
N PRO A 2 -24.97 3.12 -22.84
CA PRO A 2 -26.22 2.37 -22.68
C PRO A 2 -27.10 3.02 -21.60
N ALA A 3 -28.42 2.98 -21.78
CA ALA A 3 -29.42 3.57 -20.86
C ALA A 3 -29.64 2.76 -19.56
N VAL A 4 -28.80 1.76 -19.30
CA VAL A 4 -28.93 0.80 -18.20
C VAL A 4 -27.64 0.76 -17.40
N HIS A 5 -27.75 0.96 -16.09
CA HIS A 5 -26.63 0.79 -15.16
C HIS A 5 -26.51 -0.67 -14.74
N ILE A 6 -25.41 -1.32 -15.14
CA ILE A 6 -25.09 -2.69 -14.75
C ILE A 6 -24.42 -2.66 -13.37
N LYS A 7 -24.97 -3.43 -12.44
CA LYS A 7 -24.36 -3.72 -11.14
C LYS A 7 -23.61 -5.05 -11.24
N HIS A 8 -22.37 -5.07 -10.77
CA HIS A 8 -21.57 -6.29 -10.69
C HIS A 8 -21.92 -7.07 -9.42
N ASP A 9 -21.71 -8.38 -9.46
CA ASP A 9 -21.75 -9.23 -8.27
C ASP A 9 -20.50 -8.95 -7.42
N ILE A 10 -20.69 -8.16 -6.36
CA ILE A 10 -19.60 -7.76 -5.46
C ILE A 10 -19.07 -8.98 -4.70
N ASP A 11 -19.95 -9.90 -4.33
CA ASP A 11 -19.57 -11.09 -3.58
C ASP A 11 -18.62 -11.93 -4.42
N TYR A 12 -18.96 -12.15 -5.70
CA TYR A 12 -18.08 -12.82 -6.65
C TYR A 12 -16.72 -12.10 -6.82
N LEU A 13 -16.70 -10.77 -7.00
CA LEU A 13 -15.46 -10.01 -7.16
C LEU A 13 -14.54 -10.16 -5.93
N ILE A 14 -15.10 -10.08 -4.73
CA ILE A 14 -14.31 -10.22 -3.50
C ILE A 14 -13.94 -11.69 -3.25
N ASP A 15 -14.84 -12.66 -3.44
CA ASP A 15 -14.60 -14.10 -3.22
C ASP A 15 -13.62 -14.69 -4.24
N SER A 16 -13.45 -14.05 -5.40
CA SER A 16 -12.40 -14.39 -6.38
C SER A 16 -10.99 -14.02 -5.93
N TYR A 17 -10.85 -13.33 -4.79
CA TYR A 17 -9.61 -12.75 -4.26
C TYR A 17 -9.00 -11.62 -5.09
N ALA A 18 -9.59 -11.24 -6.23
CA ALA A 18 -9.16 -10.11 -7.05
C ALA A 18 -9.21 -8.79 -6.26
N ILE A 19 -10.21 -8.64 -5.39
CA ILE A 19 -10.40 -7.45 -4.56
C ILE A 19 -10.22 -7.83 -3.08
N PRO A 20 -9.64 -6.95 -2.24
CA PRO A 20 -9.53 -7.19 -0.80
C PRO A 20 -10.90 -7.48 -0.18
N ASN A 21 -10.91 -8.26 0.91
CA ASN A 21 -12.15 -8.61 1.61
C ASN A 21 -12.70 -7.43 2.43
N TYR A 22 -13.26 -6.44 1.73
CA TYR A 22 -13.94 -5.31 2.34
C TYR A 22 -15.19 -5.77 3.08
N ASP A 23 -15.49 -5.13 4.21
CA ASP A 23 -16.68 -5.41 5.01
C ASP A 23 -17.96 -5.12 4.20
N ARG A 24 -18.59 -6.20 3.74
CA ARG A 24 -19.82 -6.18 2.93
C ARG A 24 -21.05 -5.75 3.73
N SER A 25 -20.97 -5.69 5.06
CA SER A 25 -22.08 -5.20 5.90
C SER A 25 -22.21 -3.68 5.86
N LEU A 26 -21.19 -2.97 5.36
CA LEU A 26 -21.21 -1.52 5.28
C LEU A 26 -22.21 -1.01 4.24
N ILE A 27 -23.06 -0.10 4.69
CA ILE A 27 -23.97 0.65 3.82
C ILE A 27 -23.38 2.02 3.61
N ILE A 28 -23.04 2.35 2.36
CA ILE A 28 -22.55 3.69 2.01
C ILE A 28 -23.70 4.70 2.14
N PRO A 29 -23.56 5.76 2.96
CA PRO A 29 -24.63 6.73 3.14
C PRO A 29 -25.04 7.43 1.84
N GLU A 30 -26.35 7.61 1.63
CA GLU A 30 -26.88 8.34 0.46
C GLU A 30 -26.30 9.76 0.36
N THR A 31 -26.12 10.43 1.50
CA THR A 31 -25.49 11.76 1.58
C THR A 31 -24.07 11.77 1.03
N ASP A 32 -23.33 10.68 1.20
CA ASP A 32 -21.97 10.54 0.70
C ASP A 32 -21.93 10.30 -0.82
N LEU A 33 -22.87 9.52 -1.34
CA LEU A 33 -23.02 9.28 -2.78
C LEU A 33 -23.48 10.55 -3.52
N ALA A 34 -24.44 11.28 -2.95
CA ALA A 34 -24.86 12.58 -3.46
C ALA A 34 -23.72 13.61 -3.44
N SER A 35 -22.94 13.64 -2.34
CA SER A 35 -21.76 14.52 -2.22
C SER A 35 -20.68 14.19 -3.25
N MET A 36 -20.46 12.91 -3.57
CA MET A 36 -19.52 12.52 -4.63
C MET A 36 -19.92 13.11 -5.98
N GLU A 37 -21.19 13.01 -6.37
CA GLU A 37 -21.67 13.59 -7.62
C GLU A 37 -21.60 15.12 -7.62
N ALA A 38 -22.07 15.76 -6.56
CA ALA A 38 -22.07 17.22 -6.45
C ALA A 38 -20.65 17.81 -6.53
N ASN A 39 -19.65 17.10 -5.98
CA ASN A 39 -18.25 17.51 -6.01
C ASN A 39 -17.52 17.09 -7.30
N TRP A 40 -18.15 16.34 -8.20
CA TRP A 40 -17.60 15.96 -9.51
C TRP A 40 -17.88 17.05 -10.55
N THR A 41 -17.17 18.18 -10.42
CA THR A 41 -17.36 19.36 -11.27
C THR A 41 -16.07 20.19 -11.37
N GLY A 42 -16.01 21.07 -12.37
CA GLY A 42 -14.93 22.03 -12.60
C GLY A 42 -13.73 21.45 -13.34
N THR A 43 -12.65 22.22 -13.41
CA THR A 43 -11.46 21.87 -14.20
C THR A 43 -10.79 20.56 -13.80
N LYS A 44 -10.96 20.11 -12.55
CA LYS A 44 -10.41 18.82 -12.08
C LYS A 44 -11.05 17.61 -12.76
N THR A 45 -12.22 17.74 -13.39
CA THR A 45 -12.93 16.64 -14.08
C THR A 45 -12.79 16.67 -15.60
N GLU A 46 -12.18 17.72 -16.15
CA GLU A 46 -11.93 17.87 -17.58
C GLU A 46 -10.67 17.11 -18.01
N PRO A 47 -10.45 16.87 -19.32
CA PRO A 47 -9.19 16.30 -19.81
C PRO A 47 -7.97 17.02 -19.23
N MET A 48 -6.95 16.25 -18.87
CA MET A 48 -5.77 16.72 -18.12
C MET A 48 -6.04 17.19 -16.68
N GLY A 49 -7.25 17.00 -16.13
CA GLY A 49 -7.54 17.12 -14.70
C GLY A 49 -7.03 15.93 -13.88
N ILE A 50 -7.36 15.86 -12.58
CA ILE A 50 -6.92 14.75 -11.68
C ILE A 50 -8.06 14.05 -10.94
N GLY A 51 -9.30 14.41 -11.26
CA GLY A 51 -10.48 13.90 -10.59
C GLY A 51 -10.44 14.15 -9.08
N PHE A 52 -10.58 13.07 -8.31
CA PHE A 52 -10.54 13.11 -6.84
C PHE A 52 -9.15 12.79 -6.25
N ALA A 53 -8.14 12.55 -7.09
CA ALA A 53 -6.76 12.41 -6.64
C ALA A 53 -6.19 13.75 -6.17
N TYR A 54 -5.03 13.70 -5.52
CA TYR A 54 -4.39 14.87 -4.92
C TYR A 54 -3.18 15.34 -5.73
N ALA A 55 -3.21 16.58 -6.27
CA ALA A 55 -2.21 17.11 -7.22
C ALA A 55 -0.75 16.99 -6.73
N GLY A 56 -0.51 17.30 -5.46
CA GLY A 56 0.79 17.10 -4.82
C GLY A 56 0.84 15.74 -4.15
N MET A 57 0.91 14.65 -4.92
CA MET A 57 0.83 13.29 -4.41
C MET A 57 1.76 13.03 -3.21
N PRO A 58 3.00 13.55 -3.12
CA PRO A 58 3.85 13.39 -1.92
C PRO A 58 3.34 14.01 -0.61
N ALA A 59 2.25 14.79 -0.63
CA ALA A 59 1.77 15.51 0.55
C ALA A 59 1.33 14.54 1.67
N GLY A 60 1.83 14.74 2.88
CA GLY A 60 1.43 13.93 4.03
C GLY A 60 -0.02 14.15 4.48
N GLY A 61 -0.47 13.30 5.40
CA GLY A 61 -1.78 13.39 6.03
C GLY A 61 -2.76 12.32 5.53
N ALA A 62 -3.88 12.19 6.24
CA ALA A 62 -4.98 11.33 5.82
C ALA A 62 -5.64 11.90 4.56
N ARG A 63 -5.78 11.07 3.53
CA ARG A 63 -6.38 11.49 2.26
C ARG A 63 -7.23 10.38 1.64
N PRO A 64 -8.35 10.72 0.99
CA PRO A 64 -9.30 9.75 0.44
C PRO A 64 -8.71 8.89 -0.68
N ASP A 65 -7.60 9.31 -1.29
CA ASP A 65 -6.90 8.61 -2.36
C ASP A 65 -5.89 7.56 -1.84
N ILE A 66 -5.64 7.52 -0.52
CA ILE A 66 -4.70 6.58 0.12
C ILE A 66 -5.47 5.38 0.69
N GLY A 67 -4.99 4.18 0.35
CA GLY A 67 -5.46 2.91 0.88
C GLY A 67 -5.24 1.75 -0.10
N PRO A 68 -5.56 0.52 0.30
CA PRO A 68 -5.67 -0.64 -0.60
C PRO A 68 -6.39 -0.32 -1.92
N LEU A 69 -7.58 0.30 -1.81
CA LEU A 69 -8.25 1.01 -2.88
C LEU A 69 -8.62 2.42 -2.37
N PRO A 70 -8.69 3.43 -3.26
CA PRO A 70 -9.11 4.77 -2.86
C PRO A 70 -10.60 4.81 -2.51
N ARG A 71 -11.01 5.82 -1.75
CA ARG A 71 -12.35 5.93 -1.14
C ARG A 71 -13.47 5.85 -2.15
N TRP A 72 -13.32 6.52 -3.29
CA TRP A 72 -14.33 6.51 -4.34
C TRP A 72 -14.51 5.11 -4.93
N SER A 73 -13.42 4.36 -5.12
CA SER A 73 -13.44 2.99 -5.61
C SER A 73 -14.11 2.03 -4.63
N VAL A 74 -13.81 2.15 -3.33
CA VAL A 74 -14.46 1.31 -2.31
C VAL A 74 -15.94 1.65 -2.17
N ARG A 75 -16.31 2.94 -2.24
CA ARG A 75 -17.72 3.35 -2.24
C ARG A 75 -18.45 2.79 -3.46
N TYR A 76 -17.85 2.80 -4.65
CA TYR A 76 -18.44 2.17 -5.83
C TYR A 76 -18.56 0.66 -5.66
N LEU A 77 -17.49 0.00 -5.21
CA LEU A 77 -17.48 -1.45 -4.95
C LEU A 77 -18.66 -1.84 -4.06
N LEU A 78 -18.82 -1.22 -2.89
CA LEU A 78 -19.82 -1.63 -1.89
C LEU A 78 -21.25 -1.15 -2.21
N SER A 79 -21.44 -0.04 -2.92
CA SER A 79 -22.78 0.48 -3.24
C SER A 79 -23.31 0.03 -4.60
N GLN A 80 -22.42 -0.23 -5.56
CA GLN A 80 -22.71 -0.31 -6.98
C GLN A 80 -23.59 0.86 -7.46
N ASP A 81 -23.41 2.06 -6.88
CA ASP A 81 -24.16 3.27 -7.24
C ASP A 81 -23.56 3.92 -8.50
N LEU A 82 -24.43 4.40 -9.40
CA LEU A 82 -24.02 5.01 -10.67
C LEU A 82 -23.16 6.26 -10.47
N ARG A 83 -23.41 7.05 -9.43
CA ARG A 83 -22.63 8.26 -9.11
C ARG A 83 -21.22 7.90 -8.65
N ALA A 84 -21.12 6.89 -7.80
CA ALA A 84 -19.82 6.36 -7.37
C ALA A 84 -19.05 5.75 -8.54
N LYS A 85 -19.74 5.04 -9.45
CA LYS A 85 -19.15 4.55 -10.70
C LYS A 85 -18.59 5.70 -11.55
N LYS A 86 -19.39 6.74 -11.80
CA LYS A 86 -19.01 7.93 -12.57
C LYS A 86 -17.73 8.57 -12.02
N VAL A 87 -17.65 8.77 -10.70
CA VAL A 87 -16.47 9.37 -10.06
C VAL A 87 -15.25 8.44 -10.11
N THR A 88 -15.46 7.13 -9.95
CA THR A 88 -14.37 6.14 -9.99
C THR A 88 -13.76 6.05 -11.37
N LEU A 89 -14.57 5.74 -12.38
CA LEU A 89 -14.12 5.66 -13.77
C LEU A 89 -13.59 7.02 -14.26
N GLY A 90 -14.26 8.11 -13.89
CA GLY A 90 -13.85 9.46 -14.24
C GLY A 90 -12.51 9.85 -13.63
N THR A 91 -12.21 9.45 -12.39
CA THR A 91 -10.89 9.71 -11.76
C THR A 91 -9.81 8.86 -12.43
N ASP A 92 -10.11 7.60 -12.74
CA ASP A 92 -9.16 6.72 -13.41
C ASP A 92 -8.89 7.11 -14.87
N ASN A 93 -9.88 7.67 -15.59
CA ASN A 93 -9.67 8.30 -16.91
C ASN A 93 -8.69 9.46 -16.88
N LEU A 94 -8.55 10.10 -15.72
CA LEU A 94 -7.68 11.24 -15.48
C LEU A 94 -6.33 10.84 -14.86
N ALA A 95 -6.10 9.54 -14.65
CA ALA A 95 -4.76 9.04 -14.29
C ALA A 95 -3.75 9.26 -15.45
N GLY A 96 -4.25 9.37 -16.69
CA GLY A 96 -3.44 9.80 -17.84
C GLY A 96 -2.80 11.18 -17.73
N SER A 97 -3.23 12.02 -16.78
CA SER A 97 -2.69 13.37 -16.59
C SER A 97 -1.33 13.41 -15.88
N TRP A 98 -0.93 12.31 -15.23
CA TRP A 98 0.36 12.21 -14.56
C TRP A 98 1.47 11.94 -15.56
N SER A 99 2.62 12.60 -15.42
CA SER A 99 3.72 12.50 -16.40
C SER A 99 4.56 11.22 -16.22
N ILE A 100 3.95 10.05 -16.43
CA ILE A 100 4.58 8.73 -16.21
C ILE A 100 4.60 7.83 -17.46
N HIS A 101 4.00 8.27 -18.56
CA HIS A 101 3.74 7.44 -19.74
C HIS A 101 4.95 7.39 -20.67
N TYR A 102 5.79 6.36 -20.49
CA TYR A 102 6.95 6.08 -21.37
C TYR A 102 6.73 4.81 -22.17
N ARG A 103 6.82 4.92 -23.49
CA ARG A 103 6.50 3.84 -24.43
C ARG A 103 7.73 3.41 -25.21
N ASN A 104 7.88 2.10 -25.43
CA ASN A 104 8.86 1.58 -26.37
C ASN A 104 8.36 1.83 -27.81
N LYS A 105 9.14 2.57 -28.61
CA LYS A 105 8.78 2.96 -29.98
C LYS A 105 8.58 1.78 -30.93
N THR A 106 9.25 0.65 -30.68
CA THR A 106 9.21 -0.53 -31.55
C THR A 106 7.99 -1.38 -31.27
N THR A 107 7.64 -1.58 -30.00
CA THR A 107 6.51 -2.44 -29.60
C THR A 107 5.20 -1.68 -29.46
N ASP A 108 5.27 -0.35 -29.35
CA ASP A 108 4.14 0.49 -28.97
C ASP A 108 3.50 0.06 -27.64
N LEU A 109 4.28 -0.50 -26.71
CA LEU A 109 3.84 -0.92 -25.37
C LEU A 109 4.54 -0.08 -24.28
N PRO A 110 3.99 -0.04 -23.04
CA PRO A 110 4.72 0.50 -21.89
C PRO A 110 6.15 -0.02 -21.83
N ILE A 111 7.09 0.88 -21.57
CA ILE A 111 8.52 0.57 -21.61
C ILE A 111 8.89 -0.53 -20.59
N SER A 112 9.81 -1.41 -20.97
CA SER A 112 10.24 -2.53 -20.14
C SER A 112 11.68 -2.37 -19.65
N LEU A 113 11.91 -2.72 -18.39
CA LEU A 113 13.25 -2.84 -17.82
C LEU A 113 14.08 -4.00 -18.42
N ASN A 114 13.46 -4.94 -19.14
CA ASN A 114 14.22 -5.94 -19.92
C ASN A 114 14.93 -5.28 -21.11
N ASP A 115 14.26 -4.34 -21.76
CA ASP A 115 14.79 -3.68 -22.96
C ASP A 115 15.78 -2.58 -22.59
N TYR A 116 15.54 -1.89 -21.47
CA TYR A 116 16.37 -0.77 -21.01
C TYR A 116 16.66 -0.87 -19.49
N PRO A 117 17.55 -1.77 -19.05
CA PRO A 117 17.88 -1.98 -17.64
C PRO A 117 18.46 -0.76 -16.91
N TYR A 118 19.04 0.21 -17.63
CA TYR A 118 19.70 1.43 -17.15
C TYR A 118 18.83 2.70 -17.26
N MET A 119 17.60 2.62 -17.79
CA MET A 119 16.69 3.79 -17.83
C MET A 119 16.43 4.38 -16.43
N THR A 120 16.27 5.69 -16.27
CA THR A 120 15.85 6.23 -14.97
C THR A 120 15.31 7.65 -15.06
N LEU A 121 14.34 7.98 -14.20
CA LEU A 121 13.91 9.36 -13.94
C LEU A 121 14.67 10.04 -12.80
N LYS A 122 15.40 9.27 -11.99
CA LYS A 122 16.27 9.77 -10.92
C LYS A 122 17.71 9.36 -11.18
N GLY A 123 18.61 10.32 -11.32
CA GLY A 123 20.02 10.08 -11.59
C GLY A 123 20.61 11.12 -12.54
N ASN A 124 21.85 10.88 -12.95
CA ASN A 124 22.55 11.64 -13.98
C ASN A 124 22.63 10.84 -15.28
N TYR A 125 22.92 11.50 -16.39
CA TYR A 125 23.10 10.85 -17.69
C TYR A 125 24.13 9.71 -17.68
N GLY A 126 25.16 9.80 -16.84
CA GLY A 126 26.14 8.72 -16.67
C GLY A 126 25.56 7.43 -16.07
N ASP A 127 24.51 7.53 -15.25
CA ASP A 127 23.85 6.37 -14.64
C ASP A 127 23.04 5.55 -15.66
N THR A 128 22.79 6.12 -16.85
CA THR A 128 22.02 5.47 -17.92
C THR A 128 22.89 4.75 -18.93
N TYR A 129 24.22 4.72 -18.74
CA TYR A 129 25.15 4.05 -19.65
C TYR A 129 25.04 2.53 -19.50
N ASN A 130 24.66 1.85 -20.58
CA ASN A 130 24.64 0.40 -20.66
C ASN A 130 25.96 -0.10 -21.28
N PRO A 131 26.82 -0.78 -20.50
CA PRO A 131 28.11 -1.28 -20.98
C PRO A 131 27.99 -2.42 -21.98
N ASP A 132 26.84 -3.12 -22.04
CA ASP A 132 26.63 -4.23 -22.97
C ASP A 132 26.29 -3.72 -24.39
N THR A 133 25.68 -2.54 -24.50
CA THR A 133 25.30 -1.91 -25.78
C THR A 133 26.20 -0.74 -26.17
N ASP A 134 27.00 -0.21 -25.24
CA ASP A 134 27.77 1.04 -25.40
C ASP A 134 26.87 2.27 -25.69
N GLU A 135 25.62 2.24 -25.21
CA GLU A 135 24.62 3.29 -25.41
C GLU A 135 24.08 3.84 -24.07
N HIS A 136 23.47 5.02 -24.13
CA HIS A 136 22.75 5.60 -22.99
C HIS A 136 21.24 5.39 -23.12
N GLU A 137 20.65 4.77 -22.11
CA GLU A 137 19.21 4.49 -22.03
C GLU A 137 18.43 5.62 -21.34
N ALA A 138 18.89 6.86 -21.50
CA ALA A 138 18.24 8.02 -20.91
C ALA A 138 16.87 8.27 -21.55
N PHE A 139 15.89 8.66 -20.73
CA PHE A 139 14.63 9.16 -21.26
C PHE A 139 14.87 10.43 -22.09
N PRO A 140 14.03 10.69 -23.12
CA PRO A 140 14.15 11.90 -23.92
C PRO A 140 14.10 13.16 -23.05
N SER A 141 15.01 14.10 -23.33
CA SER A 141 14.98 15.42 -22.71
C SER A 141 13.67 16.14 -23.02
N CYS A 142 13.17 16.90 -22.04
CA CYS A 142 12.07 17.83 -22.27
C CYS A 142 12.42 18.83 -23.38
N GLY A 143 11.56 18.95 -24.40
CA GLY A 143 11.82 19.78 -25.59
C GLY A 143 11.55 21.28 -25.40
N SER A 144 10.57 21.68 -24.57
CA SER A 144 10.32 23.09 -24.25
C SER A 144 9.37 23.26 -23.06
N ASP A 145 8.16 22.72 -23.14
CA ASP A 145 7.14 22.82 -22.09
C ASP A 145 6.82 21.45 -21.49
N CYS A 146 7.43 21.16 -20.33
CA CYS A 146 7.12 19.99 -19.51
C CYS A 146 6.70 20.39 -18.11
N ALA A 147 6.24 21.64 -17.94
CA ALA A 147 5.69 22.06 -16.67
C ALA A 147 4.38 21.31 -16.46
N THR A 148 4.31 20.56 -15.36
CA THR A 148 3.08 19.92 -14.91
C THR A 148 2.72 20.45 -13.53
N PRO A 149 1.43 20.75 -13.25
CA PRO A 149 0.98 21.10 -11.91
C PRO A 149 0.94 19.89 -10.97
N TYR A 150 1.26 18.68 -11.47
CA TYR A 150 1.10 17.43 -10.77
C TYR A 150 2.44 16.81 -10.39
N ASN A 151 2.57 16.44 -9.12
CA ASN A 151 3.75 15.76 -8.60
C ASN A 151 3.35 14.35 -8.21
N HIS A 152 3.81 13.36 -8.96
CA HIS A 152 3.52 11.94 -8.77
C HIS A 152 4.56 11.29 -7.84
N ASP A 153 4.16 10.27 -7.09
CA ASP A 153 4.94 9.67 -6.00
C ASP A 153 4.48 8.23 -5.73
N SER A 154 5.40 7.31 -5.46
CA SER A 154 5.03 5.94 -5.09
C SER A 154 4.48 5.84 -3.65
N ALA A 155 4.95 6.69 -2.73
CA ALA A 155 4.62 6.60 -1.31
C ALA A 155 3.18 7.00 -0.95
N HIS A 156 2.51 7.74 -1.82
CA HIS A 156 1.08 8.07 -1.68
C HIS A 156 0.28 7.77 -2.95
N GLN A 157 0.75 6.84 -3.77
CA GLN A 157 0.09 6.49 -5.03
C GLN A 157 -1.27 5.83 -4.78
N PRO A 158 -2.37 6.37 -5.35
CA PRO A 158 -3.65 5.68 -5.38
C PRO A 158 -3.57 4.38 -6.19
N SER A 159 -4.47 3.44 -5.91
CA SER A 159 -4.68 2.27 -6.79
C SER A 159 -5.55 2.71 -7.97
N PHE A 160 -4.92 3.39 -8.93
CA PHE A 160 -5.57 3.81 -10.17
C PHE A 160 -5.84 2.61 -11.07
N ALA A 161 -6.92 2.71 -11.84
CA ALA A 161 -7.26 1.88 -12.99
C ALA A 161 -7.55 0.38 -12.73
N TYR A 162 -7.06 -0.20 -11.62
CA TYR A 162 -7.24 -1.63 -11.33
C TYR A 162 -8.72 -2.05 -11.23
N LEU A 163 -9.49 -1.41 -10.34
CA LEU A 163 -10.92 -1.71 -10.19
C LEU A 163 -11.67 -1.41 -11.49
N SER A 164 -11.34 -0.29 -12.13
CA SER A 164 -11.98 0.14 -13.39
C SER A 164 -11.76 -0.88 -14.51
N TYR A 165 -10.57 -1.48 -14.63
CA TYR A 165 -10.33 -2.58 -15.56
C TYR A 165 -11.19 -3.80 -15.23
N LEU A 166 -11.23 -4.23 -13.96
CA LEU A 166 -12.01 -5.41 -13.56
C LEU A 166 -13.50 -5.29 -13.90
N VAL A 167 -14.07 -4.09 -13.84
CA VAL A 167 -15.51 -3.87 -14.09
C VAL A 167 -15.85 -3.47 -15.54
N THR A 168 -14.86 -3.13 -16.37
CA THR A 168 -15.10 -2.67 -17.75
C THR A 168 -14.40 -3.50 -18.82
N GLY A 169 -13.27 -4.13 -18.50
CA GLY A 169 -12.36 -4.75 -19.47
C GLY A 169 -11.69 -3.76 -20.42
N ASP A 170 -11.77 -2.45 -20.17
CA ASP A 170 -11.26 -1.43 -21.08
C ASP A 170 -9.72 -1.43 -21.13
N HIS A 171 -9.17 -1.53 -22.33
CA HIS A 171 -7.74 -1.54 -22.58
C HIS A 171 -7.02 -0.31 -22.02
N TYR A 172 -7.68 0.86 -21.99
CA TYR A 172 -7.08 2.07 -21.40
C TYR A 172 -6.68 1.84 -19.94
N TYR A 173 -7.57 1.26 -19.12
CA TYR A 173 -7.27 1.01 -17.71
C TYR A 173 -6.21 -0.05 -17.49
N LEU A 174 -6.14 -1.06 -18.36
CA LEU A 174 -5.05 -2.04 -18.32
C LEU A 174 -3.71 -1.35 -18.52
N GLU A 175 -3.59 -0.58 -19.60
CA GLU A 175 -2.33 0.07 -19.95
C GLU A 175 -1.93 1.16 -18.95
N GLU A 176 -2.89 1.94 -18.45
CA GLU A 176 -2.67 2.93 -17.40
C GLU A 176 -2.08 2.29 -16.13
N LEU A 177 -2.60 1.13 -15.70
CA LEU A 177 -2.03 0.42 -14.56
C LEU A 177 -0.62 -0.10 -14.84
N GLN A 178 -0.34 -0.55 -16.07
CA GLN A 178 1.00 -1.00 -16.48
C GLN A 178 2.00 0.17 -16.46
N PHE A 179 1.60 1.38 -16.86
CA PHE A 179 2.43 2.58 -16.73
C PHE A 179 2.76 2.89 -15.26
N TRP A 180 1.78 2.85 -14.35
CA TRP A 180 2.02 3.05 -12.92
C TRP A 180 2.96 2.00 -12.32
N ALA A 181 2.78 0.72 -12.68
CA ALA A 181 3.66 -0.35 -12.23
C ALA A 181 5.11 -0.14 -12.69
N ASN A 182 5.31 0.27 -13.96
CA ASN A 182 6.64 0.58 -14.48
C ASN A 182 7.26 1.82 -13.84
N TYR A 183 6.47 2.90 -13.68
CA TYR A 183 6.92 4.12 -13.00
C TYR A 183 7.51 3.81 -11.62
N ASN A 184 6.80 3.02 -10.82
CA ASN A 184 7.23 2.63 -9.48
C ASN A 184 8.59 1.92 -9.45
N MET A 185 9.01 1.29 -10.56
CA MET A 185 10.32 0.65 -10.68
C MET A 185 11.39 1.63 -11.17
N PHE A 186 11.14 2.33 -12.29
CA PHE A 186 12.15 3.23 -12.90
C PHE A 186 12.23 4.62 -12.26
N GLU A 187 11.37 4.95 -11.30
CA GLU A 187 11.51 6.16 -10.48
C GLU A 187 12.73 6.11 -9.56
N SER A 188 13.37 4.95 -9.41
CA SER A 188 14.61 4.77 -8.66
C SER A 188 15.78 4.55 -9.63
N ASN A 189 16.98 5.00 -9.24
CA ASN A 189 18.18 4.82 -10.07
C ASN A 189 18.52 3.32 -10.26
N PRO A 190 19.10 2.91 -11.42
CA PRO A 190 19.23 1.50 -11.81
C PRO A 190 19.89 0.62 -10.76
N HIS A 191 20.95 1.11 -10.11
CA HIS A 191 21.66 0.36 -9.08
C HIS A 191 20.80 0.04 -7.85
N TYR A 192 19.86 0.93 -7.48
CA TYR A 192 19.01 0.72 -6.32
C TYR A 192 17.88 -0.27 -6.57
N ARG A 193 17.48 -0.46 -7.83
CA ARG A 193 16.47 -1.45 -8.25
C ARG A 193 17.05 -2.72 -8.84
N GLY A 194 18.37 -2.89 -8.80
CA GLY A 194 19.02 -4.06 -9.39
C GLY A 194 18.80 -4.15 -10.90
N PHE A 195 18.83 -3.01 -11.59
CA PHE A 195 18.68 -2.88 -13.04
C PHE A 195 17.36 -3.45 -13.56
N GLU A 196 17.40 -4.49 -14.39
CA GLU A 196 16.24 -5.20 -14.93
C GLU A 196 15.36 -5.82 -13.85
N LYS A 197 15.93 -6.15 -12.67
CA LYS A 197 15.22 -6.82 -11.58
C LYS A 197 14.06 -6.01 -11.01
N GLY A 198 14.09 -4.68 -11.14
CA GLY A 198 13.00 -3.80 -10.72
C GLY A 198 12.69 -3.86 -9.22
N TRP A 199 13.71 -3.96 -8.36
CA TRP A 199 13.51 -4.01 -6.91
C TRP A 199 12.88 -2.71 -6.37
N LEU A 200 11.78 -2.88 -5.64
CA LEU A 200 10.95 -1.83 -5.03
C LEU A 200 11.42 -1.48 -3.61
N LYS A 201 12.70 -1.71 -3.28
CA LYS A 201 13.27 -1.55 -1.93
C LYS A 201 13.71 -0.12 -1.58
N TRP A 202 13.43 0.83 -2.47
CA TRP A 202 13.82 2.23 -2.35
C TRP A 202 12.69 3.06 -1.73
N GLY A 203 13.04 4.16 -1.07
CA GLY A 203 12.05 5.11 -0.54
C GLY A 203 11.32 4.60 0.69
N GLN A 204 10.39 5.40 1.20
CA GLN A 204 9.63 5.11 2.42
C GLN A 204 8.95 3.75 2.32
N LEU A 205 8.81 3.03 3.44
CA LEU A 205 8.26 1.68 3.46
C LEU A 205 6.85 1.58 2.84
N ARG A 206 6.02 2.63 3.01
CA ARG A 206 4.73 2.73 2.31
C ARG A 206 4.85 2.79 0.78
N GLY A 207 5.89 3.40 0.24
CA GLY A 207 6.15 3.41 -1.21
C GLY A 207 6.48 2.01 -1.69
N GLN A 208 7.33 1.29 -0.96
CA GLN A 208 7.60 -0.13 -1.23
C GLN A 208 6.31 -0.96 -1.19
N ALA A 209 5.44 -0.71 -0.20
CA ALA A 209 4.14 -1.38 -0.06
C ALA A 209 3.17 -1.10 -1.22
N TRP A 210 2.97 0.17 -1.60
CA TRP A 210 2.05 0.55 -2.67
C TRP A 210 2.58 0.21 -4.05
N SER A 211 3.90 0.22 -4.24
CA SER A 211 4.54 -0.30 -5.45
C SER A 211 4.34 -1.81 -5.57
N LEU A 212 4.48 -2.58 -4.48
CA LEU A 212 4.18 -4.02 -4.48
C LEU A 212 2.70 -4.31 -4.79
N ARG A 213 1.78 -3.52 -4.21
CA ARG A 213 0.35 -3.59 -4.54
C ARG A 213 0.13 -3.37 -6.03
N THR A 214 0.65 -2.28 -6.58
CA THR A 214 0.44 -1.87 -7.97
C THR A 214 1.06 -2.89 -8.94
N LEU A 215 2.26 -3.41 -8.63
CA LEU A 215 2.90 -4.48 -9.40
C LEU A 215 2.09 -5.78 -9.37
N GLY A 216 1.61 -6.19 -8.19
CA GLY A 216 0.73 -7.33 -8.01
C GLY A 216 -0.56 -7.22 -8.84
N GLN A 217 -1.19 -6.05 -8.76
CA GLN A 217 -2.36 -5.70 -9.53
C GLN A 217 -2.10 -5.80 -11.04
N ALA A 218 -1.02 -5.19 -11.55
CA ALA A 218 -0.66 -5.23 -12.97
C ALA A 218 -0.37 -6.66 -13.46
N ALA A 219 0.39 -7.45 -12.69
CA ALA A 219 0.68 -8.84 -13.03
C ALA A 219 -0.58 -9.70 -13.04
N TYR A 220 -1.50 -9.48 -12.11
CA TYR A 220 -2.75 -10.23 -12.02
C TYR A 220 -3.67 -9.94 -13.22
N ILE A 221 -3.96 -8.67 -13.51
CA ILE A 221 -4.95 -8.32 -14.55
C ILE A 221 -4.43 -8.39 -15.99
N THR A 222 -3.11 -8.33 -16.18
CA THR A 222 -2.55 -8.44 -17.54
C THR A 222 -2.93 -9.80 -18.13
N PRO A 223 -3.57 -9.87 -19.32
CA PRO A 223 -3.99 -11.12 -19.92
C PRO A 223 -2.82 -12.09 -20.11
N ASP A 224 -3.06 -13.39 -19.96
CA ASP A 224 -1.99 -14.40 -19.93
C ASP A 224 -1.15 -14.45 -21.22
N THR A 225 -1.76 -14.13 -22.37
CA THR A 225 -1.08 -14.09 -23.68
C THR A 225 -0.46 -12.73 -24.00
N HIS A 226 -0.60 -11.72 -23.13
CA HIS A 226 -0.05 -10.39 -23.36
C HIS A 226 1.47 -10.37 -23.13
N MET A 227 2.22 -9.67 -23.97
CA MET A 227 3.69 -9.65 -23.94
C MET A 227 4.29 -9.19 -22.60
N LEU A 228 3.56 -8.34 -21.86
CA LEU A 228 3.99 -7.85 -20.54
C LEU A 228 3.60 -8.76 -19.35
N LYS A 229 2.86 -9.86 -19.57
CA LYS A 229 2.44 -10.74 -18.47
C LYS A 229 3.65 -11.33 -17.73
N GLU A 230 4.51 -12.03 -18.47
CA GLU A 230 5.70 -12.66 -17.92
C GLU A 230 6.62 -11.62 -17.29
N TYR A 231 6.77 -10.46 -17.93
CA TYR A 231 7.52 -9.32 -17.41
C TYR A 231 7.09 -8.94 -15.98
N PHE A 232 5.81 -8.66 -15.75
CA PHE A 232 5.35 -8.26 -14.41
C PHE A 232 5.41 -9.40 -13.38
N VAL A 233 5.10 -10.65 -13.79
CA VAL A 233 5.20 -11.83 -12.91
C VAL A 233 6.66 -12.05 -12.47
N GLU A 234 7.62 -11.92 -13.38
CA GLU A 234 9.04 -12.03 -13.07
C GLU A 234 9.47 -10.95 -12.05
N ARG A 235 8.96 -9.73 -12.17
CA ARG A 235 9.29 -8.63 -11.24
C ARG A 235 8.73 -8.86 -9.84
N ILE A 236 7.58 -9.53 -9.72
CA ILE A 236 7.11 -10.01 -8.42
C ILE A 236 8.11 -11.00 -7.84
N GLY A 237 8.51 -12.02 -8.61
CA GLY A 237 9.51 -13.00 -8.21
C GLY A 237 10.83 -12.37 -7.76
N ASN A 238 11.35 -11.42 -8.54
CA ASN A 238 12.59 -10.70 -8.24
C ASN A 238 12.52 -9.91 -6.92
N ASN A 239 11.39 -9.25 -6.65
CA ASN A 239 11.16 -8.53 -5.39
C ASN A 239 11.03 -9.48 -4.21
N LEU A 240 10.26 -10.56 -4.34
CA LEU A 240 10.09 -11.56 -3.30
C LEU A 240 11.43 -12.24 -2.95
N ALA A 241 12.23 -12.56 -3.96
CA ALA A 241 13.57 -13.11 -3.77
C ALA A 241 14.48 -12.13 -3.00
N TYR A 242 14.44 -10.83 -3.32
CA TYR A 242 15.18 -9.82 -2.58
C TYR A 242 14.80 -9.78 -1.09
N TYR A 243 13.49 -9.71 -0.78
CA TYR A 243 13.05 -9.65 0.61
C TYR A 243 13.34 -10.95 1.37
N LYS A 244 13.19 -12.10 0.72
CA LYS A 244 13.51 -13.41 1.29
C LYS A 244 15.00 -13.51 1.65
N ASP A 245 15.89 -13.22 0.69
CA ASP A 245 17.34 -13.24 0.91
C ASP A 245 17.73 -12.28 2.05
N ARG A 246 17.18 -11.06 2.04
CA ARG A 246 17.57 -10.01 2.98
C ARG A 246 17.09 -10.22 4.42
N TYR A 247 15.92 -10.82 4.61
CA TYR A 247 15.22 -10.83 5.91
C TYR A 247 14.86 -12.22 6.44
N ILE A 248 14.75 -13.23 5.57
CA ILE A 248 14.34 -14.58 5.97
C ILE A 248 15.55 -15.51 5.98
N ASP A 249 16.33 -15.53 4.91
CA ASP A 249 17.50 -16.43 4.78
C ASP A 249 18.79 -15.80 5.33
N GLY A 250 18.88 -14.46 5.33
CA GLY A 250 20.07 -13.71 5.71
C GLY A 250 20.46 -13.83 7.19
N SER A 251 21.76 -13.63 7.47
CA SER A 251 22.42 -13.86 8.77
C SER A 251 22.07 -12.88 9.91
N ALA A 252 21.24 -11.86 9.66
CA ALA A 252 20.79 -10.92 10.69
C ALA A 252 19.36 -11.30 11.10
N THR A 253 19.21 -12.04 12.19
CA THR A 253 17.89 -12.41 12.74
C THR A 253 17.16 -11.17 13.23
N ASN A 254 16.29 -10.64 12.39
CA ASN A 254 15.29 -9.67 12.77
C ASN A 254 14.03 -10.42 13.22
N SER A 255 13.93 -10.68 14.53
CA SER A 255 12.83 -11.42 15.16
C SER A 255 11.54 -10.61 15.29
N LEU A 256 11.57 -9.30 15.02
CA LEU A 256 10.39 -8.45 15.13
C LEU A 256 9.51 -8.48 13.86
N GLY A 257 10.02 -8.94 12.72
CA GLY A 257 9.28 -8.89 11.44
C GLY A 257 9.12 -7.49 10.85
N VAL A 258 10.03 -6.56 11.18
CA VAL A 258 10.04 -5.17 10.67
C VAL A 258 10.96 -5.03 9.46
N ILE A 259 10.63 -4.18 8.49
CA ILE A 259 11.60 -3.88 7.41
C ILE A 259 12.67 -2.93 7.96
N THR A 260 13.95 -3.20 7.66
CA THR A 260 15.08 -2.44 8.25
C THR A 260 16.07 -1.89 7.24
N ASN A 261 15.68 -1.80 5.96
CA ASN A 261 16.46 -1.03 4.99
C ASN A 261 16.50 0.46 5.41
N GLY A 262 17.54 1.19 5.00
CA GLY A 262 17.78 2.57 5.49
C GLY A 262 16.63 3.56 5.28
N TYR A 263 15.67 3.23 4.42
CA TYR A 263 14.49 4.05 4.13
C TYR A 263 13.25 3.72 4.99
N SER A 264 13.29 2.63 5.75
CA SER A 264 12.16 2.15 6.57
C SER A 264 12.27 2.56 8.05
N VAL A 265 13.48 2.60 8.60
CA VAL A 265 13.74 3.01 10.00
C VAL A 265 14.26 4.45 10.02
N VAL A 266 13.36 5.41 9.85
CA VAL A 266 13.69 6.84 9.64
C VAL A 266 13.27 7.75 10.80
N TYR A 267 12.49 7.26 11.75
CA TYR A 267 11.99 8.06 12.88
C TYR A 267 13.02 8.12 14.01
N ASN A 268 12.97 9.21 14.80
CA ASN A 268 13.81 9.42 15.98
C ASN A 268 15.30 9.16 15.72
N SER A 269 15.88 9.89 14.77
CA SER A 269 17.30 9.73 14.40
C SER A 269 17.62 8.28 13.96
N SER A 270 16.77 7.75 13.08
CA SER A 270 16.88 6.39 12.53
C SER A 270 16.76 5.28 13.58
N ARG A 271 15.98 5.46 14.63
CA ARG A 271 15.72 4.44 15.67
C ARG A 271 14.37 3.75 15.50
N GLY A 272 13.39 4.43 14.91
CA GLY A 272 12.02 3.95 14.84
C GLY A 272 11.50 3.70 13.43
N THR A 273 10.57 2.75 13.34
CA THR A 273 9.76 2.46 12.14
C THR A 273 8.32 2.93 12.37
N ALA A 274 7.64 3.35 11.29
CA ALA A 274 6.23 3.72 11.34
C ALA A 274 5.34 2.47 11.29
N THR A 275 4.55 2.23 12.34
CA THR A 275 3.71 1.02 12.45
C THR A 275 2.69 0.91 11.33
N TRP A 276 2.11 2.03 10.90
CA TRP A 276 1.17 2.09 9.79
C TRP A 276 1.82 1.78 8.43
N GLN A 277 3.10 2.12 8.23
CA GLN A 277 3.83 1.73 7.01
C GLN A 277 4.16 0.24 7.02
N GLU A 278 4.56 -0.28 8.18
CA GLU A 278 4.75 -1.72 8.39
C GLU A 278 3.45 -2.49 8.10
N ALA A 279 2.31 -1.96 8.54
CA ALA A 279 0.99 -2.53 8.28
C ALA A 279 0.64 -2.53 6.78
N PHE A 280 0.88 -1.42 6.07
CA PHE A 280 0.66 -1.37 4.62
C PHE A 280 1.51 -2.41 3.88
N PHE A 281 2.77 -2.60 4.29
CA PHE A 281 3.65 -3.60 3.68
C PHE A 281 3.21 -5.03 4.00
N THR A 282 2.78 -5.32 5.24
CA THR A 282 2.17 -6.60 5.61
C THR A 282 0.94 -6.88 4.75
N TRP A 283 0.05 -5.90 4.62
CA TRP A 283 -1.14 -6.02 3.79
C TRP A 283 -0.79 -6.29 2.33
N SER A 284 0.12 -5.52 1.71
CA SER A 284 0.52 -5.74 0.31
C SER A 284 1.11 -7.13 0.09
N SER A 285 1.93 -7.63 1.02
CA SER A 285 2.46 -9.00 0.97
C SER A 285 1.33 -10.04 1.04
N GLY A 286 0.34 -9.81 1.91
CA GLY A 286 -0.83 -10.68 2.02
C GLY A 286 -1.71 -10.65 0.78
N TYR A 287 -1.90 -9.46 0.20
CA TYR A 287 -2.69 -9.28 -1.01
C TYR A 287 -2.05 -9.95 -2.23
N LEU A 288 -0.71 -9.99 -2.34
CA LEU A 288 -0.04 -10.81 -3.37
C LEU A 288 -0.42 -12.30 -3.25
N VAL A 289 -0.47 -12.84 -2.03
CA VAL A 289 -0.91 -14.23 -1.81
C VAL A 289 -2.38 -14.40 -2.23
N GLU A 290 -3.25 -13.45 -1.92
CA GLU A 290 -4.65 -13.46 -2.36
C GLU A 290 -4.79 -13.44 -3.88
N LEU A 291 -3.97 -12.65 -4.58
CA LEU A 291 -3.93 -12.62 -6.05
C LEU A 291 -3.33 -13.90 -6.68
N GLY A 292 -2.90 -14.88 -5.89
CA GLY A 292 -2.38 -16.17 -6.36
C GLY A 292 -0.85 -16.26 -6.46
N PHE A 293 -0.10 -15.22 -6.09
CA PHE A 293 1.36 -15.26 -6.02
C PHE A 293 1.83 -15.93 -4.73
N THR A 294 1.61 -17.24 -4.63
CA THR A 294 1.81 -18.03 -3.39
C THR A 294 3.25 -18.03 -2.87
N GLU A 295 4.23 -17.71 -3.72
CA GLU A 295 5.63 -17.49 -3.38
C GLU A 295 5.82 -16.31 -2.42
N ALA A 296 4.82 -15.43 -2.28
CA ALA A 296 4.81 -14.35 -1.29
C ALA A 296 4.50 -14.84 0.14
N GLN A 297 4.04 -16.09 0.31
CA GLN A 297 3.62 -16.62 1.61
C GLN A 297 4.74 -16.58 2.67
N PRO A 298 6.01 -16.94 2.41
CA PRO A 298 7.07 -16.80 3.39
C PRO A 298 7.29 -15.34 3.83
N LEU A 299 7.20 -14.39 2.89
CA LEU A 299 7.31 -12.96 3.20
C LEU A 299 6.15 -12.50 4.08
N LEU A 300 4.91 -12.88 3.74
CA LEU A 300 3.74 -12.62 4.59
C LEU A 300 3.94 -13.21 5.98
N THR A 301 4.35 -14.48 6.09
CA THR A 301 4.52 -15.15 7.40
C THR A 301 5.55 -14.45 8.27
N TRP A 302 6.69 -14.04 7.70
CA TRP A 302 7.70 -13.29 8.44
C TRP A 302 7.20 -11.89 8.81
N LYS A 303 6.60 -11.17 7.87
CA LYS A 303 6.17 -9.78 8.05
C LYS A 303 4.97 -9.64 9.00
N ALA A 304 4.08 -10.63 9.01
CA ALA A 304 2.91 -10.68 9.89
C ALA A 304 3.28 -10.76 11.37
N GLN A 305 4.47 -11.27 11.71
CA GLN A 305 4.96 -11.35 13.09
C GLN A 305 4.88 -9.99 13.79
N PHE A 306 5.19 -8.89 13.08
CA PHE A 306 5.16 -7.56 13.68
C PHE A 306 3.75 -7.14 14.15
N PRO A 307 2.75 -6.97 13.27
CA PRO A 307 1.43 -6.56 13.71
C PRO A 307 0.75 -7.60 14.61
N THR A 308 0.97 -8.91 14.41
CA THR A 308 0.34 -9.91 15.30
C THR A 308 0.93 -9.87 16.70
N SER A 309 2.25 -9.77 16.84
CA SER A 309 2.90 -9.74 18.15
C SER A 309 2.67 -8.43 18.89
N LEU A 310 2.53 -7.29 18.19
CA LEU A 310 2.08 -6.05 18.83
C LEU A 310 0.70 -6.19 19.49
N MET A 311 -0.15 -7.11 19.00
CA MET A 311 -1.45 -7.39 19.59
C MET A 311 -1.42 -8.48 20.66
N THR A 312 -0.52 -9.46 20.56
CA THR A 312 -0.61 -10.71 21.35
C THR A 312 0.58 -11.00 22.27
N ASP A 313 1.72 -10.35 22.07
CA ASP A 313 2.90 -10.62 22.89
C ASP A 313 2.70 -10.11 24.33
N PRO A 314 2.90 -10.93 25.36
CA PRO A 314 2.67 -10.52 26.75
C PRO A 314 3.62 -9.42 27.23
N GLY A 315 4.75 -9.21 26.54
CA GLY A 315 5.71 -8.15 26.80
C GLY A 315 5.30 -6.77 26.24
N PHE A 316 4.21 -6.69 25.48
CA PHE A 316 3.76 -5.45 24.85
C PHE A 316 2.27 -5.23 25.03
N CYS A 317 1.88 -4.02 25.44
CA CYS A 317 0.46 -3.71 25.59
C CYS A 317 -0.18 -3.34 24.24
N TRP A 318 -1.16 -4.13 23.81
CA TRP A 318 -1.82 -4.02 22.49
C TRP A 318 -2.46 -2.64 22.22
N LEU A 319 -2.81 -1.89 23.26
CA LEU A 319 -3.31 -0.51 23.14
C LEU A 319 -2.33 0.43 22.43
N PHE A 320 -1.05 0.08 22.37
CA PHE A 320 0.00 0.85 21.69
C PHE A 320 0.40 0.28 20.33
N ALA A 321 -0.25 -0.78 19.85
CA ALA A 321 0.07 -1.43 18.57
C ALA A 321 -0.05 -0.48 17.36
N SER A 322 -0.90 0.54 17.47
CA SER A 322 -1.14 1.58 16.46
C SER A 322 -0.28 2.84 16.64
N SER A 323 0.68 2.85 17.57
CA SER A 323 1.52 4.04 17.81
C SER A 323 2.18 4.51 16.51
N TYR A 324 2.13 5.80 16.18
CA TYR A 324 2.55 6.35 14.88
C TYR A 324 3.92 5.85 14.41
N TYR A 325 4.86 5.74 15.35
CA TYR A 325 6.11 5.01 15.18
C TYR A 325 6.46 4.28 16.48
N LEU A 326 7.34 3.28 16.37
CA LEU A 326 7.98 2.62 17.50
C LEU A 326 9.49 2.57 17.26
N ASN A 327 10.28 2.98 18.25
CA ASN A 327 11.72 2.71 18.33
C ASN A 327 11.93 1.20 18.36
N VAL A 328 12.81 0.71 17.49
CA VAL A 328 13.19 -0.71 17.37
C VAL A 328 14.68 -0.92 17.67
N ARG A 329 15.37 0.12 18.14
CA ARG A 329 16.78 0.10 18.57
C ARG A 329 17.14 1.34 19.40
N ASP A 330 18.19 1.23 20.20
CA ASP A 330 18.64 2.30 21.09
C ASP A 330 19.31 3.47 20.35
N SER A 331 19.98 3.19 19.23
CA SER A 331 20.68 4.17 18.40
C SER A 331 20.69 3.74 16.94
N SER A 332 21.07 4.63 16.01
CA SER A 332 21.12 4.32 14.57
C SER A 332 22.09 3.20 14.21
N SER A 333 23.09 2.92 15.04
CA SER A 333 24.09 1.86 14.87
C SER A 333 23.86 0.63 15.77
N SER A 334 22.92 0.71 16.71
CA SER A 334 22.56 -0.44 17.56
C SER A 334 21.86 -1.53 16.75
N ALA A 335 22.00 -2.77 17.20
CA ALA A 335 21.20 -3.88 16.71
C ALA A 335 19.70 -3.60 16.94
N ILE A 336 18.86 -4.20 16.10
CA ILE A 336 17.41 -4.19 16.28
C ILE A 336 17.08 -5.00 17.54
N TYR A 337 16.11 -4.52 18.32
CA TYR A 337 15.60 -5.24 19.49
C TYR A 337 15.15 -6.65 19.10
N THR A 338 15.28 -7.58 20.03
CA THR A 338 14.96 -9.00 19.78
C THR A 338 13.61 -9.42 20.34
N THR A 339 13.04 -8.60 21.24
CA THR A 339 11.78 -8.86 21.94
C THR A 339 10.84 -7.67 21.87
N PHE A 340 9.53 -7.92 21.98
CA PHE A 340 8.54 -6.85 22.06
C PHE A 340 8.54 -6.15 23.42
N SER A 341 9.06 -6.77 24.49
CA SER A 341 9.32 -6.11 25.77
C SER A 341 10.33 -4.95 25.63
N GLU A 342 11.43 -5.16 24.90
CA GLU A 342 12.40 -4.08 24.62
C GLU A 342 11.74 -2.94 23.83
N VAL A 343 10.90 -3.27 22.84
CA VAL A 343 10.13 -2.27 22.10
C VAL A 343 9.20 -1.52 23.04
N TYR A 344 8.50 -2.19 23.96
CA TYR A 344 7.60 -1.55 24.90
C TYR A 344 8.34 -0.61 25.86
N GLU A 345 9.45 -1.06 26.44
CA GLU A 345 10.30 -0.28 27.36
C GLU A 345 10.90 0.97 26.71
N ALA A 346 11.28 0.87 25.42
CA ALA A 346 11.90 1.96 24.68
C ALA A 346 10.90 3.04 24.21
N ASN A 347 9.60 2.73 24.21
CA ASN A 347 8.58 3.61 23.63
C ASN A 347 7.56 4.13 24.66
N ILE A 348 7.28 3.38 25.72
CA ILE A 348 6.19 3.70 26.64
C ILE A 348 6.72 4.17 27.99
N ALA A 349 6.12 5.24 28.52
CA ALA A 349 6.57 5.89 29.73
C ALA A 349 6.53 4.95 30.95
N PRO A 350 7.51 5.01 31.88
CA PRO A 350 7.62 4.12 33.04
C PRO A 350 6.35 3.99 33.90
N ASN A 351 5.64 5.09 34.12
CA ASN A 351 4.39 5.15 34.88
C ASN A 351 3.26 4.37 34.20
N ILE A 352 3.18 4.38 32.87
CA ILE A 352 2.16 3.64 32.13
C ILE A 352 2.52 2.15 32.07
N ARG A 353 3.76 1.81 31.71
CA ARG A 353 4.18 0.40 31.56
C ARG A 353 4.25 -0.40 32.87
N ALA A 354 4.21 0.27 34.02
CA ALA A 354 4.09 -0.38 35.32
C ALA A 354 2.66 -0.87 35.63
N LEU A 355 1.66 -0.41 34.87
CA LEU A 355 0.26 -0.77 35.06
C LEU A 355 -0.12 -2.00 34.21
N PRO A 356 -1.06 -2.86 34.66
CA PRO A 356 -1.54 -3.96 33.84
C PRO A 356 -2.14 -3.44 32.53
N CYS A 357 -1.82 -4.08 31.40
CA CYS A 357 -2.35 -3.67 30.10
C CYS A 357 -3.88 -3.70 30.10
N ASP A 358 -4.48 -2.63 29.58
CA ASP A 358 -5.93 -2.46 29.48
C ASP A 358 -6.70 -2.47 30.81
N SER A 359 -6.01 -2.16 31.91
CA SER A 359 -6.66 -1.95 33.21
C SER A 359 -7.31 -0.57 33.30
N GLN A 360 -8.23 -0.41 34.25
CA GLN A 360 -8.84 0.89 34.54
C GLN A 360 -7.78 1.92 34.95
N GLU A 361 -6.78 1.52 35.73
CA GLU A 361 -5.69 2.39 36.15
C GLU A 361 -4.86 2.88 34.95
N MET A 362 -4.60 2.01 33.96
CA MET A 362 -3.91 2.41 32.74
C MET A 362 -4.77 3.37 31.89
N ALA A 363 -6.08 3.12 31.81
CA ALA A 363 -7.00 4.01 31.13
C ALA A 363 -7.01 5.40 31.79
N ASP A 364 -7.09 5.47 33.11
CA ASP A 364 -7.05 6.72 33.89
C ASP A 364 -5.72 7.47 33.67
N GLU A 365 -4.58 6.77 33.76
CA GLU A 365 -3.25 7.35 33.56
C GLU A 365 -3.04 7.89 32.14
N ARG A 366 -3.65 7.26 31.13
CA ARG A 366 -3.63 7.70 29.73
C ARG A 366 -4.67 8.78 29.42
N ASN A 367 -5.56 9.09 30.36
CA ASN A 367 -6.78 9.87 30.09
C ASN A 367 -7.56 9.31 28.89
N ALA A 368 -7.77 7.99 28.91
CA ALA A 368 -8.38 7.19 27.86
C ALA A 368 -9.45 6.25 28.45
N GLN A 369 -10.13 5.49 27.59
CA GLN A 369 -11.08 4.44 27.98
C GLN A 369 -10.43 3.05 27.94
N ILE A 370 -10.98 2.10 28.70
CA ILE A 370 -10.65 0.67 28.53
C ILE A 370 -10.96 0.27 27.08
N GLY A 371 -10.02 -0.44 26.46
CA GLY A 371 -10.04 -0.88 25.07
C GLY A 371 -9.67 0.20 24.05
N GLN A 372 -9.31 1.41 24.50
CA GLN A 372 -8.98 2.52 23.61
C GLN A 372 -7.52 2.45 23.12
N MET A 373 -7.35 2.17 21.83
CA MET A 373 -6.03 2.15 21.20
C MET A 373 -5.50 3.58 21.02
N SER A 374 -4.17 3.72 21.03
CA SER A 374 -3.49 4.99 20.79
C SER A 374 -3.69 5.49 19.36
N ASP A 375 -3.51 6.81 19.19
CA ASP A 375 -3.53 7.51 17.91
C ASP A 375 -4.83 7.38 17.08
N ASN A 376 -5.89 7.93 17.66
CA ASN A 376 -7.15 8.27 16.98
C ASN A 376 -7.98 7.05 16.54
N ASP A 377 -8.25 6.14 17.48
CA ASP A 377 -8.91 4.84 17.26
C ASP A 377 -10.38 4.87 16.86
N HIS A 378 -11.08 5.97 17.13
CA HIS A 378 -12.45 6.25 16.70
C HIS A 378 -12.53 6.79 15.27
N SER A 379 -11.41 7.17 14.64
CA SER A 379 -11.40 7.70 13.28
C SER A 379 -11.10 6.62 12.25
N PRO A 380 -11.84 6.55 11.13
CA PRO A 380 -11.52 5.64 10.02
C PRO A 380 -10.24 6.05 9.28
N THR A 381 -9.63 7.19 9.63
CA THR A 381 -8.31 7.61 9.16
C THR A 381 -7.23 7.54 10.24
N GLY A 382 -7.54 7.02 11.43
CA GLY A 382 -6.57 6.81 12.50
C GLY A 382 -5.64 5.63 12.25
N TYR A 383 -4.57 5.52 13.03
CA TYR A 383 -3.59 4.43 12.83
C TYR A 383 -4.13 3.03 13.18
N PRO A 384 -5.10 2.85 14.11
CA PRO A 384 -5.81 1.57 14.23
C PRO A 384 -6.50 1.15 12.92
N ALA A 385 -7.08 2.09 12.17
CA ALA A 385 -7.65 1.77 10.87
C ALA A 385 -6.56 1.37 9.85
N ASN A 386 -5.37 1.97 9.89
CA ASN A 386 -4.25 1.54 9.03
C ASN A 386 -3.67 0.18 9.41
N LEU A 387 -3.76 -0.21 10.69
CA LEU A 387 -3.36 -1.52 11.18
C LEU A 387 -4.32 -2.65 10.74
N GLN A 388 -5.62 -2.33 10.64
CA GLN A 388 -6.68 -3.31 10.37
C GLN A 388 -6.41 -4.21 9.13
N PRO A 389 -6.07 -3.69 7.93
CA PRO A 389 -5.78 -4.53 6.78
C PRO A 389 -4.64 -5.53 7.00
N ALA A 390 -3.61 -5.15 7.76
CA ALA A 390 -2.49 -6.04 8.07
C ALA A 390 -2.93 -7.20 8.96
N LEU A 391 -3.74 -6.91 9.98
CA LEU A 391 -4.30 -7.94 10.85
C LEU A 391 -5.28 -8.84 10.11
N ALA A 392 -6.10 -8.27 9.21
CA ALA A 392 -7.05 -9.02 8.40
C ALA A 392 -6.36 -10.08 7.52
N VAL A 393 -5.33 -9.70 6.75
CA VAL A 393 -4.58 -10.68 5.92
C VAL A 393 -3.76 -11.67 6.75
N SER A 394 -3.44 -11.31 8.01
CA SER A 394 -2.69 -12.14 8.94
C SER A 394 -3.57 -13.10 9.74
N ALA A 395 -4.89 -12.94 9.73
CA ALA A 395 -5.85 -13.74 10.49
C ALA A 395 -6.07 -15.15 9.91
N LYS A 396 -4.98 -15.90 9.74
CA LYS A 396 -4.96 -17.25 9.17
C LYS A 396 -4.34 -18.21 10.18
N ALA A 397 -4.78 -19.47 10.19
CA ALA A 397 -4.21 -20.51 11.04
C ALA A 397 -2.72 -20.79 10.75
N THR A 398 -2.26 -20.46 9.54
CA THR A 398 -0.86 -20.60 9.11
C THR A 398 0.05 -19.47 9.61
N ILE A 399 -0.51 -18.41 10.20
CA ILE A 399 0.22 -17.29 10.75
C ILE A 399 0.21 -17.39 12.28
N PRO A 400 1.39 -17.48 12.95
CA PRO A 400 1.46 -17.51 14.40
C PRO A 400 0.67 -16.36 15.02
N ASN A 401 -0.22 -16.69 15.96
CA ASN A 401 -1.10 -15.74 16.65
C ASN A 401 -2.02 -14.89 15.77
N GLY A 402 -2.12 -15.17 14.46
CA GLY A 402 -2.87 -14.35 13.50
C GLY A 402 -4.35 -14.17 13.86
N VAL A 403 -5.05 -15.28 14.11
CA VAL A 403 -6.46 -15.27 14.52
C VAL A 403 -6.64 -14.60 15.88
N SER A 404 -5.75 -14.87 16.83
CA SER A 404 -5.79 -14.25 18.16
C SER A 404 -5.60 -12.73 18.10
N ALA A 405 -4.66 -12.26 17.28
CA ALA A 405 -4.40 -10.84 17.08
C ALA A 405 -5.62 -10.11 16.50
N TRP A 406 -6.27 -10.70 15.49
CA TRP A 406 -7.54 -10.19 14.97
C TRP A 406 -8.62 -10.16 16.04
N ASN A 407 -8.78 -11.24 16.81
CA ASN A 407 -9.80 -11.30 17.87
C ASN A 407 -9.59 -10.23 18.95
N ILE A 408 -8.35 -9.90 19.33
CA ILE A 408 -8.10 -8.78 20.26
C ILE A 408 -8.51 -7.46 19.59
N PHE A 409 -8.04 -7.23 18.36
CA PHE A 409 -8.33 -6.00 17.63
C PHE A 409 -9.82 -5.79 17.37
N ASP A 410 -10.56 -6.84 17.04
CA ASP A 410 -11.98 -6.75 16.75
C ASP A 410 -12.85 -6.80 18.02
N ASN A 411 -12.35 -7.21 19.17
CA ASN A 411 -13.10 -7.09 20.43
C ASN A 411 -12.86 -5.77 21.17
N ARG A 412 -12.07 -4.85 20.62
CA ARG A 412 -11.88 -3.52 21.19
C ARG A 412 -13.20 -2.76 21.28
N SER A 413 -13.38 -2.05 22.39
CA SER A 413 -14.61 -1.29 22.71
C SER A 413 -14.83 -0.09 21.80
N ILE A 414 -13.74 0.51 21.30
CA ILE A 414 -13.76 1.72 20.47
C ILE A 414 -13.34 1.36 19.05
N LYS A 415 -14.27 1.54 18.10
CA LYS A 415 -14.05 1.29 16.67
C LYS A 415 -14.56 2.49 15.85
N PRO A 416 -13.93 2.79 14.71
CA PRO A 416 -14.45 3.81 13.82
C PRO A 416 -15.68 3.30 13.06
N ASP A 417 -16.55 4.23 12.68
CA ASP A 417 -17.55 3.97 11.66
C ASP A 417 -16.90 4.11 10.27
N TYR A 418 -16.84 2.99 9.54
CA TYR A 418 -16.27 2.95 8.19
C TYR A 418 -17.27 3.32 7.08
N SER A 419 -18.56 3.48 7.37
CA SER A 419 -19.61 3.76 6.37
C SER A 419 -19.25 4.93 5.44
N SER A 420 -18.69 5.99 6.02
CA SER A 420 -18.32 7.22 5.30
C SER A 420 -16.88 7.22 4.77
N TYR A 421 -16.02 6.32 5.27
CA TYR A 421 -14.61 6.24 4.87
C TYR A 421 -14.13 4.78 4.88
N PRO A 422 -14.53 3.96 3.89
CA PRO A 422 -14.34 2.51 3.93
C PRO A 422 -12.95 2.05 3.44
N ASN A 423 -12.00 2.95 3.14
CA ASN A 423 -10.70 2.62 2.51
C ASN A 423 -9.95 1.46 3.18
N PHE A 424 -10.03 1.39 4.51
CA PHE A 424 -9.34 0.41 5.33
C PHE A 424 -10.27 -0.61 6.01
N ALA A 425 -11.55 -0.63 5.63
CA ALA A 425 -12.56 -1.53 6.18
C ALA A 425 -12.42 -2.95 5.64
N ILE A 426 -11.23 -3.54 5.79
CA ILE A 426 -10.90 -4.89 5.35
C ILE A 426 -11.00 -5.82 6.55
N VAL A 427 -11.61 -6.97 6.35
CA VAL A 427 -11.83 -7.99 7.37
C VAL A 427 -11.19 -9.32 6.93
N PRO A 428 -10.87 -10.23 7.87
CA PRO A 428 -10.42 -11.58 7.54
C PRO A 428 -11.38 -12.28 6.59
N ARG A 429 -10.84 -13.22 5.80
CA ARG A 429 -11.64 -14.09 4.92
C ARG A 429 -12.10 -15.35 5.64
#